data_AF-A0A315B0H6-F1
#
_entry.id   AF-A0A315B0H6-F1
#
_cell.length_a   1.000
_cell.length_b   1.000
_cell.length_c   1.000
_cell.angle_alpha   90.00
_cell.angle_beta   90.00
_cell.angle_gamma   90.00
#
_symmetry.space_group_name_H-M   'P 1'
#
loop_
_entity.id
_entity.type
_entity.pdbx_description
1 polymer ?
#
loop_
_entity_poly.entity_id
_entity_poly.type
_entity_poly.pdbx_seq_one_letter_code
_entity_poly.pdbx_strand_id
1 'polypeptide(L)'
;MDTRRFLCFFFLSLCIALALLFTWAHLPYRPPYAADLLDCSTNSAWCSSKNRLQSKPPKPTRRLRDHASDTPHHPLDPLTLPEITTVRSILSSHPLFASSSSHALHSVDLQEPDKSLVLRWHHGDPLFPRKATVVARVDDMSHVLTVDLTTREVTVEETTSHSGYPTMTLEEMSAAILVRSSTQISTARSSSAGLI
;
A
#
# COMPACT_ATOMS: atom_id res chain seq x y z
N MET A 1 55.31 -45.09 2.46
CA MET A 1 53.95 -44.52 2.37
C MET A 1 53.23 -45.28 1.27
N ASP A 2 52.14 -45.99 1.57
CA ASP A 2 51.50 -46.90 0.62
C ASP A 2 50.91 -46.13 -0.58
N THR A 3 51.52 -46.31 -1.76
CA THR A 3 51.16 -45.61 -3.01
C THR A 3 49.67 -45.73 -3.34
N ARG A 4 49.05 -46.85 -2.95
CA ARG A 4 47.61 -47.11 -3.11
C ARG A 4 46.74 -46.22 -2.23
N ARG A 5 47.16 -45.95 -0.99
CA ARG A 5 46.44 -45.03 -0.09
C ARG A 5 46.60 -43.58 -0.56
N PHE A 6 47.78 -43.22 -1.02
CA PHE A 6 48.05 -41.89 -1.60
C PHE A 6 47.19 -41.61 -2.84
N LEU A 7 47.06 -42.58 -3.74
CA LEU A 7 46.24 -42.46 -4.94
C LEU A 7 44.75 -42.26 -4.60
N CYS A 8 44.24 -42.98 -3.59
CA CYS A 8 42.86 -42.80 -3.12
C CYS A 8 42.61 -41.41 -2.53
N PHE A 9 43.53 -40.90 -1.70
CA PHE A 9 43.41 -39.55 -1.14
C PHE A 9 43.44 -38.46 -2.23
N PHE A 10 44.31 -38.62 -3.22
CA PHE A 10 44.39 -37.71 -4.37
C PHE A 10 43.06 -37.69 -5.15
N PHE A 11 42.50 -38.87 -5.46
CA PHE A 11 41.23 -38.97 -6.17
C PHE A 11 40.06 -38.36 -5.37
N LEU A 12 39.99 -38.62 -4.06
CA LEU A 12 38.96 -38.03 -3.19
C LEU A 12 39.05 -36.50 -3.15
N SER A 13 40.27 -35.95 -3.06
CA SER A 13 40.49 -34.50 -3.07
C SER A 13 40.07 -33.87 -4.40
N LEU A 14 40.34 -34.54 -5.53
CA LEU A 14 39.95 -34.09 -6.86
C LEU A 14 38.42 -34.08 -7.02
N CYS A 15 37.73 -35.11 -6.55
CA CYS A 15 36.27 -35.19 -6.57
C CYS A 15 35.62 -34.07 -5.73
N ILE A 16 36.16 -33.78 -4.54
CA ILE A 16 35.65 -32.68 -3.70
C ILE A 16 35.88 -31.34 -4.39
N ALA A 17 37.06 -31.11 -4.98
CA ALA A 17 37.36 -29.87 -5.69
C ALA A 17 36.44 -29.66 -6.91
N LEU A 18 36.17 -30.72 -7.68
CA LEU A 18 35.24 -30.66 -8.81
C LEU A 18 33.80 -30.42 -8.35
N ALA A 19 33.37 -31.03 -7.25
CA ALA A 19 32.05 -30.79 -6.67
C ALA A 19 31.90 -29.33 -6.21
N LEU A 20 32.92 -28.77 -5.55
CA LEU A 20 32.92 -27.36 -5.14
C LEU A 20 32.89 -26.41 -6.34
N LEU A 21 33.68 -26.69 -7.38
CA LEU A 21 33.72 -25.88 -8.59
C LEU A 21 32.40 -25.96 -9.38
N PHE A 22 31.79 -27.14 -9.43
CA PHE A 22 30.46 -27.32 -10.01
C PHE A 22 29.39 -26.58 -9.21
N THR A 23 29.42 -26.64 -7.87
CA THR A 23 28.51 -25.86 -7.04
C THR A 23 28.71 -24.36 -7.28
N TRP A 24 29.94 -23.86 -7.35
CA TRP A 24 30.20 -22.44 -7.62
C TRP A 24 29.72 -22.01 -9.02
N ALA A 25 29.95 -22.84 -10.04
CA ALA A 25 29.51 -22.56 -11.41
C ALA A 25 27.99 -22.65 -11.60
N HIS A 26 27.30 -23.48 -10.80
CA HIS A 26 25.85 -23.69 -10.87
C HIS A 26 25.05 -23.03 -9.75
N LEU A 27 25.68 -22.29 -8.84
CA LEU A 27 24.99 -21.43 -7.88
C LEU A 27 24.53 -20.17 -8.61
N PRO A 28 23.22 -19.94 -8.83
CA PRO A 28 22.71 -18.66 -9.30
C PRO A 28 22.71 -17.69 -8.12
N TYR A 29 23.88 -17.39 -7.55
CA TYR A 29 23.99 -16.36 -6.52
C TYR A 29 24.13 -15.01 -7.21
N ARG A 30 23.01 -14.50 -7.72
CA ARG A 30 22.82 -13.07 -7.91
C ARG A 30 22.11 -12.59 -6.65
N PRO A 31 22.79 -11.98 -5.67
CA PRO A 31 22.07 -11.29 -4.62
C PRO A 31 21.33 -10.12 -5.29
N PRO A 32 20.00 -10.13 -5.38
CA PRO A 32 19.28 -8.93 -5.72
C PRO A 32 19.30 -8.03 -4.46
N TYR A 33 19.01 -6.75 -4.61
CA TYR A 33 18.51 -5.87 -3.54
C TYR A 33 19.42 -5.42 -2.37
N ALA A 34 20.74 -5.66 -2.32
CA ALA A 34 21.57 -5.00 -1.29
C ALA A 34 21.79 -3.49 -1.55
N ALA A 35 21.60 -3.02 -2.79
CA ALA A 35 21.76 -1.60 -3.14
C ALA A 35 20.48 -0.76 -2.92
N ASP A 36 19.30 -1.39 -2.75
CA ASP A 36 18.02 -0.69 -2.56
C ASP A 36 17.56 -0.64 -1.09
N LEU A 37 18.26 -1.34 -0.17
CA LEU A 37 17.92 -1.35 1.26
C LEU A 37 18.45 -0.12 2.04
N LEU A 38 19.19 0.77 1.37
CA LEU A 38 19.68 2.03 1.93
C LEU A 38 19.19 3.24 1.12
N ASP A 39 18.02 3.15 0.49
CA ASP A 39 17.29 4.34 0.06
C ASP A 39 16.73 5.01 1.31
N CYS A 40 17.61 5.71 2.03
CA CYS A 40 17.28 6.62 3.10
C CYS A 40 16.28 7.62 2.53
N SER A 41 14.99 7.39 2.82
CA SER A 41 13.93 8.34 2.57
C SER A 41 14.43 9.74 2.93
N THR A 42 14.36 10.64 1.96
CA THR A 42 14.95 11.99 1.96
C THR A 42 14.38 12.91 3.05
N ASN A 43 13.67 12.37 4.05
CA ASN A 43 12.99 13.09 5.13
C ASN A 43 13.33 12.59 6.54
N SER A 44 14.32 11.70 6.73
CA SER A 44 14.75 11.36 8.09
C SER A 44 15.63 12.46 8.69
N ALA A 45 15.16 13.12 9.75
CA ALA A 45 15.86 14.18 10.46
C ALA A 45 17.16 13.74 11.17
N TRP A 46 17.45 12.43 11.18
CA TRP A 46 18.51 11.83 12.01
C TRP A 46 19.86 11.64 11.28
N CYS A 47 19.97 11.99 10.00
CA CYS A 47 21.22 11.86 9.23
C CYS A 47 21.95 13.18 8.96
N SER A 48 21.81 14.19 9.83
CA SER A 48 22.62 15.42 9.76
C SER A 48 23.78 15.37 10.74
N SER A 49 24.81 14.59 10.41
CA SER A 49 26.08 14.64 11.12
C SER A 49 27.26 14.60 10.14
N LYS A 50 27.65 15.82 9.74
CA LYS A 50 29.00 16.28 9.36
C LYS A 50 29.59 15.85 8.00
N ASN A 51 29.66 16.88 7.15
CA ASN A 51 30.71 17.23 6.18
C ASN A 51 30.83 16.39 4.90
N ARG A 52 30.54 17.04 3.76
CA ARG A 52 31.51 17.35 2.68
C ARG A 52 30.81 17.40 1.32
N LEU A 53 30.73 18.60 0.75
CA LEU A 53 30.50 18.90 -0.68
C LEU A 53 29.38 18.08 -1.36
N GLN A 54 28.11 18.35 -1.01
CA GLN A 54 27.02 17.92 -1.88
C GLN A 54 27.06 18.74 -3.16
N SER A 55 27.42 18.10 -4.28
CA SER A 55 27.03 18.57 -5.60
C SER A 55 25.54 18.91 -5.56
N LYS A 56 25.18 20.10 -6.04
CA LYS A 56 23.80 20.57 -6.15
C LYS A 56 22.93 19.39 -6.62
N PRO A 57 21.97 18.89 -5.82
CA PRO A 57 21.15 17.78 -6.25
C PRO A 57 20.55 18.17 -7.61
N PRO A 58 20.56 17.27 -8.61
CA PRO A 58 19.88 17.57 -9.86
C PRO A 58 18.48 18.03 -9.48
N LYS A 59 18.07 19.21 -9.99
CA LYS A 59 16.69 19.69 -9.82
C LYS A 59 15.81 18.49 -10.11
N PRO A 60 14.99 18.01 -9.15
CA PRO A 60 14.08 16.92 -9.45
C PRO A 60 13.17 17.47 -10.54
N THR A 61 13.42 17.05 -11.79
CA THR A 61 12.41 17.03 -12.82
C THR A 61 11.44 15.99 -12.32
N ARG A 62 10.58 16.41 -11.39
CA ARG A 62 9.46 15.62 -10.89
C ARG A 62 8.58 15.42 -12.11
N ARG A 63 8.90 14.40 -12.91
CA ARG A 63 8.03 13.90 -13.96
C ARG A 63 6.78 13.50 -13.21
N LEU A 64 5.75 14.34 -13.32
CA LEU A 64 4.43 13.99 -12.84
C LEU A 64 4.06 12.73 -13.60
N ARG A 65 4.10 11.58 -12.92
CA ARG A 65 3.59 10.35 -13.52
C ARG A 65 2.09 10.52 -13.61
N ASP A 66 1.57 10.37 -14.82
CA ASP A 66 0.14 10.36 -15.05
C ASP A 66 -0.39 8.97 -14.70
N HIS A 67 -1.20 8.90 -13.65
CA HIS A 67 -1.82 7.67 -13.16
C HIS A 67 -3.20 7.41 -13.78
N ALA A 68 -3.66 8.27 -14.69
CA ALA A 68 -4.99 8.16 -15.30
C ALA A 68 -5.15 6.93 -16.20
N SER A 69 -4.04 6.36 -16.69
CA SER A 69 -4.02 5.19 -17.58
C SER A 69 -3.45 3.92 -16.91
N ASP A 70 -3.22 3.96 -15.60
CA ASP A 70 -2.67 2.82 -14.88
C ASP A 70 -3.68 1.65 -14.87
N THR A 71 -3.19 0.47 -15.24
CA THR A 71 -3.93 -0.79 -15.21
C THR A 71 -3.30 -1.74 -14.19
N PRO A 72 -4.12 -2.54 -13.47
CA PRO A 72 -3.57 -3.59 -12.62
C PRO A 72 -2.96 -4.69 -13.50
N HIS A 73 -1.82 -5.23 -13.05
CA HIS A 73 -1.11 -6.34 -13.69
C HIS A 73 -1.04 -7.58 -12.77
N HIS A 74 -1.29 -7.40 -11.47
CA HIS A 74 -1.31 -8.46 -10.46
C HIS A 74 -2.63 -8.42 -9.66
N PRO A 75 -3.17 -9.57 -9.22
CA PRO A 75 -4.41 -9.62 -8.43
C PRO A 75 -4.34 -8.84 -7.10
N LEU A 76 -3.14 -8.67 -6.54
CA LEU A 76 -2.88 -7.88 -5.32
C LEU A 76 -2.34 -6.46 -5.60
N ASP A 77 -2.34 -6.01 -6.86
CA ASP A 77 -1.99 -4.61 -7.13
C ASP A 77 -3.02 -3.68 -6.47
N PRO A 78 -2.57 -2.53 -5.92
CA PRO A 78 -3.48 -1.57 -5.30
C PRO A 78 -4.55 -1.08 -6.28
N LEU A 79 -5.62 -0.50 -5.74
CA LEU A 79 -6.65 0.10 -6.59
C LEU A 79 -6.04 1.23 -7.43
N THR A 80 -6.28 1.17 -8.74
CA THR A 80 -5.82 2.21 -9.66
C THR A 80 -6.74 3.43 -9.61
N LEU A 81 -6.29 4.58 -10.11
CA LEU A 81 -7.10 5.79 -10.16
C LEU A 81 -8.42 5.61 -10.94
N PRO A 82 -8.43 4.93 -12.11
CA PRO A 82 -9.67 4.55 -12.80
C PRO A 82 -10.61 3.69 -11.95
N GLU A 83 -10.08 2.73 -11.19
CA GLU A 83 -10.87 1.85 -10.32
C GLU A 83 -11.52 2.65 -9.18
N ILE A 84 -10.75 3.50 -8.49
CA ILE A 84 -11.26 4.37 -7.42
C ILE A 84 -12.34 5.33 -7.95
N THR A 85 -12.13 5.88 -9.14
CA THR A 85 -13.13 6.75 -9.80
C THR A 85 -14.40 5.98 -10.13
N THR A 86 -14.27 4.73 -10.56
CA THR A 86 -15.40 3.82 -10.82
C THR A 86 -16.15 3.51 -9.53
N VAL A 87 -15.47 3.18 -8.43
CA VAL A 87 -16.09 2.98 -7.11
C VAL A 87 -16.89 4.21 -6.71
N ARG A 88 -16.29 5.40 -6.78
CA ARG A 88 -16.99 6.66 -6.46
C ARG A 88 -18.25 6.83 -7.31
N SER A 89 -18.17 6.57 -8.61
CA SER A 89 -19.32 6.69 -9.51
C SER A 89 -20.44 5.71 -9.16
N ILE A 90 -20.11 4.45 -8.83
CA ILE A 90 -21.09 3.42 -8.45
C ILE A 90 -21.76 3.80 -7.13
N LEU A 91 -20.99 4.21 -6.12
CA LEU A 91 -21.54 4.59 -4.82
C LEU A 91 -22.40 5.85 -4.92
N SER A 92 -22.00 6.84 -5.73
CA SER A 92 -22.77 8.09 -5.89
C SER A 92 -24.18 7.87 -6.46
N SER A 93 -24.36 6.84 -7.29
CA SER A 93 -25.68 6.48 -7.85
C SER A 93 -26.45 5.47 -7.00
N HIS A 94 -25.81 4.85 -6.02
CA HIS A 94 -26.43 3.85 -5.17
C HIS A 94 -27.48 4.51 -4.22
N PRO A 95 -28.68 3.91 -4.03
CA PRO A 95 -29.77 4.53 -3.25
C PRO A 95 -29.37 4.98 -1.85
N LEU A 96 -28.50 4.20 -1.19
CA LEU A 96 -27.97 4.50 0.14
C LEU A 96 -27.28 5.87 0.20
N PHE A 97 -26.58 6.28 -0.85
CA PHE A 97 -25.87 7.57 -0.88
C PHE A 97 -26.69 8.65 -1.59
N ALA A 98 -27.39 8.30 -2.67
CA ALA A 98 -28.17 9.23 -3.46
C ALA A 98 -29.35 9.85 -2.68
N SER A 99 -29.92 9.10 -1.73
CA SER A 99 -31.01 9.59 -0.85
C SER A 99 -30.53 10.19 0.47
N SER A 100 -29.23 10.06 0.78
CA SER A 100 -28.66 10.55 2.05
C SER A 100 -28.43 12.05 2.04
N SER A 101 -28.57 12.67 3.22
CA SER A 101 -28.27 14.10 3.41
C SER A 101 -26.79 14.37 3.66
N SER A 102 -26.09 13.38 4.23
CA SER A 102 -24.68 13.44 4.58
C SER A 102 -24.05 12.06 4.49
N HIS A 103 -22.90 11.99 3.83
CA HIS A 103 -22.08 10.78 3.80
C HIS A 103 -20.58 11.11 3.73
N ALA A 104 -19.77 10.19 4.25
CA ALA A 104 -18.32 10.21 4.14
C ALA A 104 -17.80 8.82 3.82
N LEU A 105 -16.82 8.73 2.91
CA LEU A 105 -16.06 7.50 2.68
C LEU A 105 -14.82 7.57 3.56
N HIS A 106 -14.72 6.66 4.52
CA HIS A 106 -13.62 6.61 5.49
C HIS A 106 -12.44 5.78 4.98
N SER A 107 -12.72 4.71 4.23
CA SER A 107 -11.69 3.94 3.54
C SER A 107 -12.23 3.34 2.23
N VAL A 108 -11.34 3.15 1.26
CA VAL A 108 -11.60 2.51 -0.02
C VAL A 108 -10.39 1.65 -0.35
N ASP A 109 -10.56 0.34 -0.21
CA ASP A 109 -9.47 -0.62 -0.20
C ASP A 109 -9.75 -1.74 -1.21
N LEU A 110 -8.69 -2.36 -1.75
CA LEU A 110 -8.85 -3.55 -2.57
C LEU A 110 -9.39 -4.70 -1.71
N GLN A 111 -10.47 -5.35 -2.14
CA GLN A 111 -10.85 -6.63 -1.56
C GLN A 111 -9.96 -7.71 -2.17
N GLU A 112 -9.05 -8.22 -1.35
CA GLU A 112 -8.12 -9.27 -1.77
C GLU A 112 -8.89 -10.53 -2.21
N PRO A 113 -8.49 -11.16 -3.33
CA PRO A 113 -9.06 -12.45 -3.73
C PRO A 113 -8.77 -13.54 -2.71
N ASP A 114 -9.55 -14.63 -2.73
CA ASP A 114 -9.29 -15.79 -1.88
C ASP A 114 -7.85 -16.28 -2.06
N LYS A 115 -7.19 -16.63 -0.94
CA LYS A 115 -5.79 -17.05 -0.93
C LYS A 115 -5.53 -18.20 -1.91
N SER A 116 -6.48 -19.12 -2.08
CA SER A 116 -6.31 -20.24 -3.01
C SER A 116 -6.29 -19.78 -4.48
N LEU A 117 -7.02 -18.71 -4.83
CA LEU A 117 -6.98 -18.11 -6.17
C LEU A 117 -5.65 -17.40 -6.42
N VAL A 118 -5.16 -16.65 -5.43
CA VAL A 118 -3.86 -15.97 -5.52
C VAL A 118 -2.72 -16.98 -5.69
N LEU A 119 -2.75 -18.10 -4.96
CA LEU A 119 -1.73 -19.16 -5.08
C LEU A 119 -1.75 -19.90 -6.42
N ARG A 120 -2.91 -19.92 -7.11
CA ARG A 120 -3.05 -20.54 -8.44
C ARG A 120 -2.71 -19.59 -9.58
N TRP A 121 -2.59 -18.29 -9.32
CA TRP A 121 -2.35 -17.28 -10.33
C TRP A 121 -0.85 -17.22 -10.69
N HIS A 122 -0.55 -17.12 -11.98
CA HIS A 122 0.79 -16.94 -12.51
C HIS A 122 0.88 -15.67 -13.36
N HIS A 123 2.09 -15.14 -13.51
CA HIS A 123 2.31 -13.96 -14.35
C HIS A 123 1.85 -14.21 -15.79
N GLY A 124 0.91 -13.39 -16.27
CA GLY A 124 0.30 -13.52 -17.60
C GLY A 124 -1.10 -14.12 -17.58
N ASP A 125 -1.52 -14.72 -16.45
CA ASP A 125 -2.91 -15.14 -16.26
C ASP A 125 -3.83 -13.93 -16.18
N PRO A 126 -5.07 -14.04 -16.69
CA PRO A 126 -6.06 -12.97 -16.56
C PRO A 126 -6.35 -12.66 -15.09
N LEU A 127 -6.63 -11.40 -14.79
CA LEU A 127 -7.04 -11.00 -13.46
C LEU A 127 -8.44 -11.55 -13.13
N PHE A 128 -8.61 -11.99 -11.89
CA PHE A 128 -9.93 -12.28 -11.34
C PHE A 128 -10.77 -11.00 -11.25
N PRO A 129 -12.11 -11.11 -11.17
CA PRO A 129 -12.97 -9.97 -10.89
C PRO A 129 -12.48 -9.23 -9.63
N ARG A 130 -12.07 -7.98 -9.82
CA ARG A 130 -11.58 -7.13 -8.73
C ARG A 130 -12.75 -6.47 -8.02
N LYS A 131 -12.67 -6.42 -6.70
CA LYS A 131 -13.68 -5.82 -5.84
C LYS A 131 -13.02 -4.82 -4.91
N ALA A 132 -13.76 -3.81 -4.50
CA ALA A 132 -13.32 -2.83 -3.52
C ALA A 132 -14.15 -2.98 -2.24
N THR A 133 -13.49 -2.97 -1.09
CA THR A 133 -14.15 -2.83 0.21
C THR A 133 -14.18 -1.35 0.57
N VAL A 134 -15.35 -0.86 0.98
CA VAL A 134 -15.55 0.54 1.31
C VAL A 134 -16.17 0.63 2.69
N VAL A 135 -15.53 1.38 3.58
CA VAL A 135 -16.11 1.76 4.86
C VAL A 135 -16.66 3.18 4.70
N ALA A 136 -17.97 3.32 4.82
CA ALA A 136 -18.65 4.60 4.67
C ALA A 136 -19.52 4.91 5.89
N ARG A 137 -19.67 6.19 6.21
CA ARG A 137 -20.65 6.65 7.18
C ARG A 137 -21.72 7.43 6.45
N VAL A 138 -22.98 7.05 6.64
CA VAL A 138 -24.14 7.63 5.97
C VAL A 138 -25.23 7.86 7.00
N ASP A 139 -25.70 9.11 7.10
CA ASP A 139 -26.70 9.54 8.10
C ASP A 139 -26.40 8.97 9.51
N ASP A 140 -25.13 9.14 9.94
CA ASP A 140 -24.57 8.68 11.23
C ASP A 140 -24.43 7.17 11.46
N MET A 141 -24.77 6.34 10.47
CA MET A 141 -24.54 4.91 10.51
C MET A 141 -23.29 4.52 9.72
N SER A 142 -22.47 3.62 10.27
CA SER A 142 -21.31 3.08 9.56
C SER A 142 -21.72 1.85 8.78
N HIS A 143 -21.31 1.76 7.52
CA HIS A 143 -21.58 0.68 6.59
C HIS A 143 -20.27 0.13 6.03
N VAL A 144 -20.18 -1.20 5.92
CA VAL A 144 -19.14 -1.88 5.16
C VAL A 144 -19.78 -2.36 3.86
N LEU A 145 -19.25 -1.89 2.74
CA LEU A 145 -19.75 -2.22 1.42
C LEU A 145 -18.67 -2.95 0.63
N THR A 146 -19.10 -3.92 -0.16
CA THR A 146 -18.28 -4.52 -1.22
C THR A 146 -18.81 -4.03 -2.56
N VAL A 147 -17.93 -3.46 -3.39
CA VAL A 147 -18.23 -2.98 -4.73
C VAL A 147 -17.50 -3.88 -5.74
N ASP A 148 -18.26 -4.57 -6.59
CA ASP A 148 -17.68 -5.34 -7.68
C ASP A 148 -17.42 -4.44 -8.89
N LEU A 149 -16.15 -4.29 -9.28
CA LEU A 149 -15.75 -3.39 -10.37
C LEU A 149 -16.12 -3.94 -11.75
N THR A 150 -16.39 -5.24 -11.85
CA THR A 150 -16.73 -5.94 -13.09
C THR A 150 -18.23 -5.87 -13.34
N THR A 151 -19.03 -6.25 -12.34
CA THR A 151 -20.50 -6.27 -12.46
C THR A 151 -21.14 -4.93 -12.11
N ARG A 152 -20.41 -4.03 -11.45
CA ARG A 152 -20.89 -2.78 -10.86
C ARG A 152 -21.97 -2.98 -9.79
N GLU A 153 -21.97 -4.15 -9.16
CA GLU A 153 -22.88 -4.48 -8.07
C GLU A 153 -22.31 -4.00 -6.73
N VAL A 154 -23.20 -3.61 -5.81
CA VAL A 154 -22.86 -3.20 -4.46
C VAL A 154 -23.54 -4.16 -3.48
N THR A 155 -22.73 -4.81 -2.64
CA THR A 155 -23.21 -5.64 -1.53
C THR A 155 -22.97 -4.89 -0.23
N VAL A 156 -24.02 -4.67 0.56
CA VAL A 156 -23.90 -4.07 1.90
C VAL A 156 -23.81 -5.20 2.90
N GLU A 157 -22.74 -5.23 3.69
CA GLU A 157 -22.59 -6.20 4.78
C GLU A 157 -23.45 -5.75 5.97
N GLU A 158 -24.24 -6.67 6.54
CA GLU A 158 -25.15 -6.34 7.62
C GLU A 158 -24.38 -5.82 8.83
N THR A 159 -24.72 -4.59 9.22
CA THR A 159 -24.20 -3.91 10.40
C THR A 159 -24.87 -4.49 11.65
N THR A 160 -24.54 -5.74 11.98
CA THR A 160 -24.62 -6.15 13.39
C THR A 160 -23.81 -5.13 14.19
N SER A 161 -24.25 -4.79 15.40
CA SER A 161 -23.72 -3.69 16.20
C SER A 161 -22.26 -3.91 16.58
N HIS A 162 -21.35 -3.65 15.66
CA HIS A 162 -19.92 -3.74 15.89
C HIS A 162 -19.51 -2.54 16.74
N SER A 163 -18.80 -2.79 17.84
CA SER A 163 -18.19 -1.73 18.62
C SER A 163 -17.02 -1.13 17.84
N GLY A 164 -17.07 0.16 17.53
CA GLY A 164 -15.98 0.85 16.86
C GLY A 164 -16.46 2.02 16.02
N TYR A 165 -15.54 2.90 15.64
CA TYR A 165 -15.78 3.97 14.69
C TYR A 165 -14.80 3.84 13.52
N PRO A 166 -15.19 4.24 12.30
CA PRO A 166 -14.28 4.32 11.17
C PRO A 166 -13.11 5.27 11.43
N THR A 167 -12.07 5.14 10.62
CA THR A 167 -10.92 6.05 10.63
C THR A 167 -11.35 7.47 10.30
N MET A 168 -10.93 8.45 11.10
CA MET A 168 -11.24 9.86 10.87
C MET A 168 -10.67 10.34 9.53
N THR A 169 -11.50 11.03 8.72
CA THR A 169 -11.06 11.61 7.45
C THR A 169 -10.35 12.94 7.64
N LEU A 170 -9.62 13.39 6.61
CA LEU A 170 -8.94 14.69 6.64
C LEU A 170 -9.96 15.84 6.62
N GLU A 171 -11.08 15.65 5.93
CA GLU A 171 -12.20 16.58 5.87
C GLU A 171 -12.83 16.74 7.25
N GLU A 172 -13.07 15.65 7.96
CA GLU A 172 -13.59 15.65 9.34
C GLU A 172 -12.61 16.33 10.30
N MET A 173 -11.33 16.00 10.21
CA MET A 173 -10.29 16.63 11.03
C MET A 173 -10.26 18.15 10.80
N SER A 174 -10.31 18.58 9.54
CA SER A 174 -10.29 19.99 9.16
C SER A 174 -11.54 20.72 9.65
N ALA A 175 -12.72 20.10 9.50
CA ALA A 175 -13.98 20.64 10.00
C ALA A 175 -13.96 20.78 11.53
N ALA A 176 -13.46 19.77 12.25
CA ALA A 176 -13.34 19.82 13.71
C ALA A 176 -12.39 20.94 14.19
N ILE A 177 -11.27 21.14 13.50
CA ILE A 177 -10.34 22.24 13.79
C ILE A 177 -11.01 23.60 13.55
N LEU A 178 -11.77 23.74 12.46
CA LEU A 178 -12.47 24.97 12.11
C LEU A 178 -13.59 25.32 13.11
N VAL A 179 -14.38 24.34 13.56
CA VAL A 179 -15.41 24.56 14.58
C VAL A 179 -14.79 24.99 15.91
N ARG A 180 -13.63 24.42 16.27
CA ARG A 180 -12.90 24.81 17.48
C ARG A 180 -12.36 26.24 17.40
N SER A 181 -11.88 26.71 16.26
CA SER A 181 -11.38 28.08 16.13
C SER A 181 -12.50 29.12 16.09
N SER A 182 -13.68 28.76 15.60
CA SER A 182 -14.83 29.66 15.46
C SER A 182 -15.73 29.76 16.70
N THR A 183 -15.53 28.90 17.71
CA THR A 183 -16.35 28.90 18.92
C THR A 183 -15.95 30.03 19.88
N GLN A 184 -16.94 30.85 20.29
CA GLN A 184 -16.70 31.99 21.19
C GLN A 184 -16.00 31.63 22.51
N ILE A 185 -16.22 30.40 23.02
CA ILE A 185 -15.54 29.89 24.22
C ILE A 185 -14.02 29.76 23.98
N SER A 186 -13.62 29.28 22.81
CA SER A 186 -12.23 29.17 22.40
C SER A 186 -11.61 30.54 22.18
N THR A 187 -12.35 31.47 21.56
CA THR A 187 -11.92 32.86 21.34
C THR A 187 -11.74 33.62 22.65
N ALA A 188 -12.68 33.51 23.59
CA ALA A 188 -12.60 34.12 24.91
C ALA A 188 -11.42 33.57 25.73
N ARG A 189 -11.16 32.25 25.64
CA ARG A 189 -10.02 31.61 26.31
C ARG A 189 -8.69 32.06 25.71
N SER A 190 -8.61 32.17 24.38
CA SER A 190 -7.41 32.65 23.68
C SER A 190 -7.12 34.13 23.97
N SER A 191 -8.16 34.97 24.08
CA SER A 191 -8.04 36.37 24.51
C SER A 191 -7.56 36.47 25.97
N SER A 192 -8.09 35.64 26.88
CA SER A 192 -7.63 35.62 28.28
C SER A 192 -6.17 35.16 28.43
N ALA A 193 -5.65 34.42 27.46
CA ALA A 193 -4.26 33.93 27.43
C ALA A 193 -3.30 34.85 26.67
N GLY A 194 -3.77 35.98 26.12
CA GLY A 194 -2.94 36.95 25.38
C GLY A 194 -2.40 36.44 24.04
N LEU A 195 -3.05 35.43 23.44
CA LEU A 195 -2.66 34.83 22.15
C LEU A 195 -3.35 35.50 20.95
N ILE A 196 -4.25 36.45 21.19
CA ILE A 196 -4.95 37.28 20.20
C ILE A 196 -4.88 38.73 20.68
#